data_AF-A0A836W0N7-F1
#
_entry.id   AF-A0A836W0N7-F1
#
_cell.length_a   1.000
_cell.length_b   1.000
_cell.length_c   1.000
_cell.angle_alpha   90.00
_cell.angle_beta   90.00
_cell.angle_gamma   90.00
#
_symmetry.space_group_name_H-M   'P 1'
#
loop_
_entity.id
_entity.type
_entity.pdbx_description
1 polymer ?
#
loop_
_entity_poly.entity_id
_entity_poly.type
_entity_poly.pdbx_seq_one_letter_code
_entity_poly.pdbx_strand_id
1 'polypeptide(L)'
;RGERLLTWRLPSPPEIGVSLDVEQLPDHRKIYLEYEGPVSRNRGRVRRWDGGLYEILFWNDKALEIRLLGTRLQARCVLRQTGSLREWSIEWLEP
;
A
#
# COMPACT_ATOMS: atom_id res chain seq x y z
N ARG A 1 9.61 -4.87 -15.29
CA ARG A 1 9.35 -4.55 -13.87
C ARG A 1 8.33 -3.43 -13.82
N GLY A 2 7.33 -3.52 -12.94
CA GLY A 2 6.29 -2.50 -12.80
C GLY A 2 5.13 -2.63 -13.80
N GLU A 3 4.71 -3.82 -14.21
CA GLU A 3 3.46 -3.98 -14.99
C GLU A 3 2.20 -4.06 -14.10
N ARG A 4 2.42 -4.35 -12.82
CA ARG A 4 1.40 -4.66 -11.83
C ARG A 4 1.62 -3.86 -10.56
N LEU A 5 0.52 -3.58 -9.87
CA LEU A 5 0.49 -2.86 -8.61
C LEU A 5 0.34 -3.86 -7.47
N LEU A 6 1.40 -4.03 -6.68
CA LEU A 6 1.29 -4.75 -5.41
C LEU A 6 0.31 -3.97 -4.52
N THR A 7 -0.67 -4.67 -3.97
CA THR A 7 -1.80 -4.04 -3.30
C THR A 7 -2.01 -4.65 -1.93
N TRP A 8 -2.18 -3.82 -0.90
CA TRP A 8 -2.58 -4.24 0.44
C TRP A 8 -3.84 -3.50 0.87
N ARG A 9 -4.71 -4.18 1.64
CA ARG A 9 -5.85 -3.54 2.30
C ARG A 9 -5.43 -3.04 3.67
N LEU A 10 -5.59 -1.74 3.89
CA LEU A 10 -5.41 -1.12 5.20
C LEU A 10 -6.76 -1.03 5.95
N PRO A 11 -6.79 -1.33 7.26
CA PRO A 11 -7.99 -1.20 8.09
C PRO A 11 -8.26 0.26 8.50
N SER A 12 -7.23 1.10 8.54
CA SER A 12 -7.28 2.52 8.92
C SER A 12 -6.26 3.33 8.12
N PRO A 13 -6.37 4.68 8.09
CA PRO A 13 -5.34 5.52 7.49
C PRO A 13 -3.95 5.32 8.11
N PRO A 14 -2.86 5.61 7.37
CA PRO A 14 -1.49 5.56 7.89
C PRO A 14 -1.28 6.45 9.13
N GLU A 15 -0.58 5.92 10.13
CA GLU A 15 -0.20 6.62 11.35
C GLU A 15 1.25 6.26 11.72
N ILE A 16 2.08 7.27 11.98
CA ILE A 16 3.51 7.09 12.27
C ILE A 16 3.69 6.39 13.62
N GLY A 17 4.60 5.41 13.66
CA GLY A 17 4.90 4.61 14.85
C GLY A 17 3.88 3.51 15.16
N VAL A 18 2.83 3.37 14.33
CA VAL A 18 1.80 2.34 14.48
C VAL A 18 2.00 1.24 13.44
N SER A 19 2.06 0.00 13.92
CA SER A 19 2.03 -1.19 13.08
C SER A 19 0.60 -1.70 12.93
N LEU A 20 0.19 -2.03 11.70
CA LEU A 20 -1.13 -2.59 11.38
C LEU A 20 -0.97 -3.94 10.70
N ASP A 21 -1.84 -4.88 11.05
CA ASP A 21 -2.03 -6.10 10.25
C ASP A 21 -2.82 -5.77 8.99
N VAL A 22 -2.30 -6.20 7.85
CA VAL A 22 -2.86 -5.93 6.52
C VAL A 22 -2.91 -7.18 5.66
N GLU A 23 -3.90 -7.22 4.77
CA GLU A 23 -4.07 -8.31 3.82
C GLU A 23 -3.51 -7.92 2.46
N GLN A 24 -2.62 -8.75 1.90
CA GLN A 24 -2.20 -8.61 0.50
C GLN A 24 -3.33 -9.04 -0.44
N LEU A 25 -3.71 -8.14 -1.34
CA LEU A 25 -4.71 -8.36 -2.37
C LEU A 25 -4.04 -8.76 -3.69
N PRO A 26 -4.80 -9.34 -4.64
CA PRO A 26 -4.31 -9.54 -6.00
C PRO A 26 -3.79 -8.25 -6.60
N ASP A 27 -2.77 -8.40 -7.45
CA ASP A 27 -2.19 -7.29 -8.19
C ASP A 27 -3.24 -6.50 -8.98
N HIS A 28 -3.16 -5.17 -8.89
CA HIS A 28 -3.99 -4.29 -9.71
C HIS A 28 -3.26 -3.86 -10.98
N ARG A 29 -4.06 -3.54 -12.02
CA ARG A 29 -3.55 -2.92 -13.25
C ARG A 29 -3.26 -1.45 -13.00
N LYS A 30 -2.23 -0.90 -13.67
CA LYS A 30 -1.84 0.52 -13.56
C LYS A 30 -2.96 1.52 -13.81
N ILE A 31 -3.92 1.19 -14.69
CA ILE A 31 -5.07 2.06 -14.97
C ILE A 31 -5.86 2.43 -13.70
N TYR A 32 -5.78 1.60 -12.65
CA TYR A 32 -6.44 1.89 -11.38
C TYR A 32 -5.76 2.95 -10.53
N LEU A 33 -4.52 3.37 -10.84
CA LEU A 33 -3.88 4.47 -10.12
C LEU A 33 -4.68 5.78 -10.26
N GLU A 34 -5.33 5.96 -11.41
CA GLU A 34 -6.11 7.16 -11.76
C GLU A 34 -7.61 6.99 -11.64
N TYR A 35 -8.08 5.80 -11.28
CA TYR A 35 -9.50 5.54 -11.13
C TYR A 35 -10.05 6.13 -9.84
N GLU A 36 -11.06 7.00 -9.97
CA GLU A 36 -11.98 7.37 -8.91
C GLU A 36 -13.41 7.16 -9.39
N GLY A 37 -14.31 6.68 -8.53
CA GLY A 37 -15.69 6.40 -8.92
C GLY A 37 -16.28 5.14 -8.32
N PRO A 38 -17.50 4.76 -8.74
CA PRO A 38 -18.23 3.65 -8.15
C PRO A 38 -17.53 2.31 -8.39
N VAL A 39 -17.62 1.40 -7.43
CA VAL A 39 -17.19 0.01 -7.60
C VAL A 39 -18.36 -0.79 -8.15
N SER A 40 -18.09 -1.61 -9.17
CA SER A 40 -19.09 -2.48 -9.82
C SER A 40 -19.98 -3.22 -8.81
N ARG A 41 -21.26 -3.38 -9.11
CA ARG A 41 -22.26 -4.06 -8.27
C ARG A 41 -22.52 -3.35 -6.92
N ASN A 42 -22.48 -2.02 -6.93
CA ASN A 42 -22.80 -1.16 -5.77
C ASN A 42 -22.00 -1.50 -4.50
N ARG A 43 -20.73 -1.87 -4.66
CA ARG A 43 -19.84 -2.28 -3.54
C ARG A 43 -19.16 -1.11 -2.83
N GLY A 44 -19.52 0.12 -3.18
CA GLY A 44 -18.92 1.34 -2.65
C GLY A 44 -18.31 2.22 -3.75
N ARG A 45 -17.41 3.11 -3.36
CA ARG A 45 -16.79 4.10 -4.24
C ARG A 45 -15.30 4.26 -3.89
N VAL A 46 -14.47 4.38 -4.92
CA VAL A 46 -13.04 4.69 -4.79
C VAL A 46 -12.87 6.20 -4.84
N ARG A 47 -12.09 6.72 -3.90
CA ARG A 47 -11.52 8.07 -3.92
C ARG A 47 -10.03 7.94 -3.59
N ARG A 48 -9.18 8.62 -4.35
CA ARG A 48 -7.76 8.72 -4.08
C ARG A 48 -7.56 9.48 -2.77
N TRP A 49 -6.96 8.81 -1.80
CA TRP A 49 -6.60 9.42 -0.52
C TRP A 49 -5.28 10.19 -0.64
N ASP A 50 -4.28 9.62 -1.31
CA ASP A 50 -3.00 10.25 -1.63
C ASP A 50 -2.41 9.63 -2.92
N GLY A 51 -1.36 10.25 -3.46
CA GLY A 51 -0.61 9.75 -4.60
C GLY A 51 0.74 10.45 -4.74
N GLY A 52 1.72 9.76 -5.33
CA GLY A 52 3.06 10.29 -5.50
C GLY A 52 4.06 9.23 -5.99
N LEU A 53 5.34 9.54 -5.79
CA LEU A 53 6.44 8.64 -6.13
C LEU A 53 6.87 7.84 -4.89
N TYR A 54 7.72 6.84 -5.11
CA TYR A 54 8.36 6.11 -4.04
C TYR A 54 9.77 5.68 -4.45
N GLU A 55 10.61 5.43 -3.46
CA GLU A 55 11.95 4.87 -3.62
C GLU A 55 12.01 3.51 -2.91
N ILE A 56 12.63 2.51 -3.54
CA ILE A 56 12.85 1.21 -2.91
C ILE A 56 14.13 1.28 -2.08
N LEU A 57 14.03 1.02 -0.79
CA LEU A 57 15.17 0.94 0.13
C LEU A 57 15.60 -0.52 0.32
N PHE A 58 14.64 -1.43 0.39
CA PHE A 58 14.89 -2.87 0.49
C PHE A 58 13.73 -3.67 -0.12
N TRP A 59 14.02 -4.79 -0.78
CA TRP A 59 12.98 -5.68 -1.27
C TRP A 59 13.47 -7.13 -1.39
N ASN A 60 12.70 -8.05 -0.81
CA ASN A 60 12.74 -9.49 -1.08
C ASN A 60 11.31 -10.08 -1.06
N ASP A 61 11.20 -11.42 -1.10
CA ASP A 61 9.91 -12.11 -1.18
C ASP A 61 9.01 -11.92 0.07
N LYS A 62 9.58 -11.54 1.21
CA LYS A 62 8.87 -11.46 2.51
C LYS A 62 8.90 -10.07 3.15
N ALA A 63 9.61 -9.13 2.56
CA ALA A 63 9.77 -7.79 3.10
C ALA A 63 9.98 -6.76 2.00
N LEU A 64 9.37 -5.60 2.18
CA LEU A 64 9.50 -4.43 1.32
C LEU A 64 9.64 -3.20 2.20
N GLU A 65 10.68 -2.42 1.96
CA GLU A 65 10.89 -1.12 2.59
C GLU A 65 11.00 -0.06 1.50
N ILE A 66 10.14 0.95 1.60
CA ILE A 66 10.08 2.05 0.64
C ILE A 66 10.03 3.40 1.35
N ARG A 67 10.59 4.42 0.72
CA ARG A 67 10.28 5.81 1.06
C ARG A 67 9.13 6.29 0.19
N LEU A 68 8.06 6.78 0.80
CA LEU A 68 6.94 7.40 0.10
C LEU A 68 7.14 8.90 -0.03
N LEU A 69 6.90 9.40 -1.24
CA LEU A 69 6.95 10.82 -1.60
C LEU A 69 5.56 11.25 -2.10
N GLY A 70 4.57 11.12 -1.22
CA GLY A 70 3.17 11.49 -1.46
C GLY A 70 2.89 12.97 -1.22
N THR A 71 1.67 13.40 -1.55
CA THR A 71 1.21 14.77 -1.28
C THR A 71 0.78 14.94 0.17
N ARG A 72 0.22 13.89 0.78
CA ARG A 72 -0.23 13.88 2.18
C ARG A 72 0.70 13.10 3.09
N LEU A 73 1.21 11.97 2.62
CA LEU A 73 2.10 11.09 3.37
C LEU A 73 3.49 11.11 2.75
N GLN A 74 4.45 11.62 3.54
CA GLN A 74 5.88 11.42 3.33
C GLN A 74 6.38 10.63 4.53
N ALA A 75 6.85 9.42 4.30
CA ALA A 75 7.20 8.49 5.36
C ALA A 75 8.03 7.33 4.81
N ARG A 76 8.72 6.63 5.69
CA ARG A 76 9.25 5.30 5.39
C ARG A 76 8.18 4.26 5.72
N CYS A 77 7.94 3.35 4.79
CA CYS A 77 6.95 2.29 4.91
C CYS A 77 7.68 0.95 4.94
N VAL A 78 7.39 0.13 5.95
CA VAL A 78 7.96 -1.22 6.07
C VAL A 78 6.83 -2.24 6.07
N LEU A 79 6.85 -3.12 5.08
CA LEU A 79 5.95 -4.26 4.93
C LEU A 79 6.70 -5.55 5.25
N ARG A 80 6.14 -6.41 6.11
CA ARG A 80 6.70 -7.73 6.43
C ARG A 80 5.62 -8.80 6.41
N GLN A 81 5.88 -9.94 5.79
CA GLN A 81 4.97 -11.08 5.84
C GLN A 81 5.05 -11.73 7.24
N THR A 82 3.92 -11.88 7.93
CA THR A 82 3.85 -12.32 9.33
C THR A 82 3.33 -13.74 9.51
N GLY A 83 2.66 -14.30 8.50
CA GLY A 83 2.04 -15.62 8.59
C GLY A 83 1.86 -16.27 7.23
N SER A 84 0.60 -16.43 6.80
CA SER A 84 0.28 -16.94 5.47
C SER A 84 0.79 -16.02 4.35
N LEU A 85 0.70 -16.48 3.10
CA LEU A 85 1.15 -15.70 1.94
C LEU A 85 0.51 -14.30 1.85
N ARG A 86 -0.69 -14.12 2.43
CA ARG A 86 -1.45 -12.86 2.37
C ARG A 86 -1.43 -12.06 3.65
N GLU A 87 -0.88 -12.58 4.73
CA GLU A 87 -0.81 -11.91 6.03
C GLU A 87 0.49 -11.13 6.15
N TRP A 88 0.35 -9.81 6.27
CA TRP A 88 1.47 -8.89 6.38
C TRP A 88 1.23 -7.92 7.53
N SER A 89 2.30 -7.38 8.09
CA SER A 89 2.27 -6.16 8.88
C SER A 89 2.81 -5.00 8.05
N ILE A 90 2.27 -3.81 8.27
CA ILE A 90 2.76 -2.55 7.74
C ILE A 90 3.05 -1.59 8.88
N GLU A 91 4.21 -0.94 8.83
CA GLU A 91 4.63 0.06 9.80
C GLU A 91 5.04 1.34 9.06
N TRP A 92 4.61 2.48 9.60
CA TRP A 92 4.95 3.80 9.08
C TRP A 92 5.93 4.47 10.01
N LEU A 93 7.06 4.92 9.46
CA LEU A 93 8.16 5.52 10.20
C LEU A 93 8.42 6.93 9.65
N GLU A 94 9.12 7.74 10.43
CA GLU A 94 9.61 9.03 9.96
C GLU A 94 10.43 8.88 8.65
N PRO A 95 10.42 9.88 7.74
CA PRO A 95 11.00 9.81 6.39
C PRO A 95 12.50 9.46 6.28
#